data_AF-E7S943-F1
#
_entry.id   AF-E7S943-F1
#
_cell.length_a   1.000
_cell.length_b   1.000
_cell.length_c   1.000
_cell.angle_alpha   90.00
_cell.angle_beta   90.00
_cell.angle_gamma   90.00
#
_symmetry.space_group_name_H-M   'P 1'
#
loop_
_entity.id
_entity.type
_entity.pdbx_description
1 polymer ?
#
loop_
_entity_poly.entity_id
_entity_poly.type
_entity_poly.pdbx_seq_one_letter_code
_entity_poly.pdbx_strand_id
1 'polypeptide(L)'
;MYYLVNEWTLDDERLRKDLEQIGLSIQSLQLENVLDSIFSNQKVDSPLHMTSLPLPPFWEVYVNGDVVADGVKRGKIDCFQDRPQRVKKVDWYDPDGHCSASDHYDRSGSLFLKEVWSANERHFSIYTNDRMGKLYLFHQHDRAIYQAIDGLEQGFSSIEDAKKALLQEALLQAETVFLSDPELLKALPKLEKEQIIFYGRSTLSEAELAPLVDKGVKVFVREPNIDMAPHSLVFFPTYLGDLREFQPQVLILTNTQEIEQIEVLVTALPHFQFHIAALTEMGERLVRLNDYPNVYLYPGISDDNYEWLLDKCRIYLDIAYADEILDGNRMALEKGMVLYAFEETCHRPNVYTKDHLFQKDSVTDLLDELSQLEDPKRYQSAYDKQKMHPTLATKEELKRMVQMTENKEGKL
;
A
#
# COMPACT_ATOMS: atom_id res chain seq x y z
N MET A 1 -3.68 8.98 11.44
CA MET A 1 -2.20 8.91 11.46
C MET A 1 -1.68 9.30 10.10
N TYR A 2 -0.46 9.83 10.03
CA TYR A 2 0.20 10.11 8.76
C TYR A 2 1.37 9.16 8.53
N TYR A 3 1.69 8.90 7.28
CA TYR A 3 2.91 8.21 6.89
C TYR A 3 3.61 9.01 5.82
N LEU A 4 4.72 9.64 6.22
CA LEU A 4 5.55 10.42 5.33
C LEU A 4 6.59 9.52 4.67
N VAL A 5 6.59 9.53 3.35
CA VAL A 5 7.55 8.79 2.53
C VAL A 5 8.16 9.70 1.47
N ASN A 6 9.39 9.39 1.05
CA ASN A 6 9.98 9.99 -0.14
C ASN A 6 9.35 9.39 -1.40
N GLU A 7 9.38 8.06 -1.48
CA GLU A 7 8.79 7.26 -2.55
C GLU A 7 7.98 6.12 -1.94
N TRP A 8 6.84 5.79 -2.53
CA TRP A 8 5.98 4.69 -2.08
C TRP A 8 6.47 3.36 -2.64
N THR A 9 6.63 2.38 -1.76
CA THR A 9 7.15 1.05 -2.07
C THR A 9 6.13 -0.03 -1.66
N LEU A 10 6.40 -1.27 -2.08
CA LEU A 10 5.59 -2.42 -1.66
C LEU A 10 5.60 -2.60 -0.13
N ASP A 11 6.71 -2.30 0.55
CA ASP A 11 6.77 -2.41 2.02
C ASP A 11 5.92 -1.35 2.74
N ASP A 12 5.79 -0.15 2.17
CA ASP A 12 4.91 0.88 2.73
C ASP A 12 3.43 0.48 2.56
N GLU A 13 3.09 -0.11 1.40
CA GLU A 13 1.76 -0.65 1.11
C GLU A 13 1.39 -1.81 2.04
N ARG A 14 2.37 -2.67 2.33
CA ARG A 14 2.27 -3.76 3.30
C ARG A 14 1.98 -3.25 4.71
N LEU A 15 2.74 -2.26 5.19
CA LEU A 15 2.47 -1.65 6.49
C LEU A 15 1.06 -1.04 6.53
N ARG A 16 0.68 -0.29 5.48
CA ARG A 16 -0.65 0.32 5.37
C ARG A 16 -1.74 -0.74 5.52
N LYS A 17 -1.66 -1.84 4.78
CA LYS A 17 -2.61 -2.96 4.86
C LYS A 17 -2.63 -3.58 6.26
N ASP A 18 -1.48 -3.89 6.85
CA ASP A 18 -1.39 -4.51 8.19
C ASP A 18 -2.05 -3.62 9.26
N LEU A 19 -1.89 -2.29 9.16
CA LEU A 19 -2.53 -1.34 10.06
C LEU A 19 -4.05 -1.21 9.80
N GLU A 20 -4.48 -1.22 8.54
CA GLU A 20 -5.89 -1.23 8.17
C GLU A 20 -6.61 -2.46 8.73
N GLN A 21 -5.95 -3.63 8.73
CA GLN A 21 -6.50 -4.86 9.31
C GLN A 21 -6.83 -4.69 10.80
N ILE A 22 -6.06 -3.88 11.52
CA ILE A 22 -6.31 -3.57 12.94
C ILE A 22 -7.19 -2.33 13.16
N GLY A 23 -7.75 -1.75 12.09
CA GLY A 23 -8.66 -0.60 12.14
C GLY A 23 -7.94 0.75 12.25
N LEU A 24 -6.65 0.77 11.94
CA LEU A 24 -5.81 1.97 11.96
C LEU A 24 -5.60 2.45 10.54
N SER A 25 -6.26 3.55 10.18
CA SER A 25 -6.08 4.18 8.87
C SER A 25 -4.91 5.16 8.90
N ILE A 26 -4.03 5.01 7.92
CA ILE A 26 -2.91 5.91 7.68
C ILE A 26 -3.16 6.70 6.40
N GLN A 27 -3.00 8.01 6.50
CA GLN A 27 -2.93 8.88 5.32
C GLN A 27 -1.47 8.98 4.87
N SER A 28 -1.20 8.52 3.65
CA SER A 28 0.12 8.66 3.03
C SER A 28 0.38 10.10 2.60
N LEU A 29 1.59 10.57 2.86
CA LEU A 29 2.11 11.85 2.41
C LEU A 29 3.41 11.59 1.68
N GLN A 30 3.47 11.95 0.40
CA GLN A 30 4.71 11.94 -0.37
C GLN A 30 5.32 13.33 -0.37
N LEU A 31 6.61 13.46 -0.06
CA LEU A 31 7.26 14.77 0.06
C LEU A 31 7.15 15.61 -1.22
N GLU A 32 7.22 14.97 -2.39
CA GLU A 32 7.11 15.63 -3.70
C GLU A 32 5.77 16.36 -3.86
N ASN A 33 4.67 15.65 -3.55
CA ASN A 33 3.28 16.07 -3.75
C ASN A 33 2.56 16.39 -2.42
N VAL A 34 3.33 16.77 -1.41
CA VAL A 34 2.82 16.91 -0.04
C VAL A 34 1.78 18.01 0.07
N LEU A 35 1.93 19.09 -0.71
CA LEU A 35 0.98 20.20 -0.76
C LEU A 35 -0.37 19.76 -1.31
N ASP A 36 -0.40 18.93 -2.35
CA ASP A 36 -1.64 18.40 -2.90
C ASP A 36 -2.40 17.61 -1.83
N SER A 37 -1.67 16.80 -1.06
CA SER A 37 -2.26 16.00 0.02
C SER A 37 -2.78 16.86 1.17
N ILE A 38 -2.02 17.89 1.57
CA ILE A 38 -2.37 18.82 2.65
C ILE A 38 -3.58 19.69 2.27
N PHE A 39 -3.63 20.18 1.03
CA PHE A 39 -4.67 21.10 0.58
C PHE A 39 -5.91 20.39 0.00
N SER A 40 -5.81 19.14 -0.45
CA SER A 40 -6.98 18.37 -0.88
C SER A 40 -7.91 18.06 0.30
N ASN A 41 -9.22 18.20 0.10
CA ASN A 41 -10.24 17.98 1.10
C ASN A 41 -10.83 16.57 0.94
N GLN A 42 -10.21 15.55 1.55
CA GLN A 42 -10.57 14.14 1.32
C GLN A 42 -11.73 13.59 2.17
N LYS A 43 -12.57 14.44 2.76
CA LYS A 43 -13.57 13.98 3.76
C LYS A 43 -14.81 13.29 3.17
N VAL A 44 -15.16 13.56 1.91
CA VAL A 44 -16.35 13.01 1.26
C VAL A 44 -15.99 12.65 -0.18
N ASP A 45 -16.22 11.40 -0.58
CA ASP A 45 -16.06 10.98 -1.99
C ASP A 45 -17.32 11.40 -2.78
N SER A 46 -17.32 12.64 -3.25
CA SER A 46 -18.38 13.24 -4.06
C SER A 46 -17.78 14.15 -5.13
N PRO A 47 -17.00 13.59 -6.08
CA PRO A 47 -16.26 14.39 -7.04
C PRO A 47 -17.19 15.18 -7.96
N LEU A 48 -16.71 16.32 -8.44
CA LEU A 48 -17.49 17.27 -9.23
C LEU A 48 -17.89 16.64 -10.56
N HIS A 49 -19.17 16.67 -10.88
CA HIS A 49 -19.64 16.27 -12.21
C HIS A 49 -19.25 17.33 -13.25
N MET A 50 -18.85 16.93 -14.45
CA MET A 50 -18.43 17.86 -15.51
C MET A 50 -19.47 18.94 -15.86
N THR A 51 -20.77 18.64 -15.73
CA THR A 51 -21.85 19.61 -15.98
C THR A 51 -22.07 20.59 -14.83
N SER A 52 -21.47 20.33 -13.67
CA SER A 52 -21.55 21.17 -12.48
C SER A 52 -20.32 22.08 -12.35
N LEU A 53 -19.41 22.07 -13.34
CA LEU A 53 -18.26 22.95 -13.40
C LEU A 53 -18.74 24.42 -13.41
N PRO A 54 -18.19 25.29 -12.54
CA PRO A 54 -18.59 26.69 -12.50
C PRO A 54 -18.05 27.41 -13.74
N LEU A 55 -18.90 27.54 -14.76
CA LEU A 55 -18.56 28.14 -16.04
C LEU A 55 -19.22 29.52 -16.21
N PRO A 56 -18.61 30.43 -17.00
CA PRO A 56 -19.29 31.63 -17.44
C PRO A 56 -20.60 31.31 -18.18
N PRO A 57 -21.57 32.24 -18.22
CA PRO A 57 -22.81 32.04 -18.94
C PRO A 57 -22.59 31.65 -20.41
N PHE A 58 -23.43 30.74 -20.91
CA PHE A 58 -23.44 30.25 -22.31
C PHE A 58 -22.23 29.40 -22.74
N TRP A 59 -21.34 29.05 -21.82
CA TRP A 59 -20.30 28.06 -22.08
C TRP A 59 -20.87 26.65 -21.99
N GLU A 60 -20.37 25.76 -22.84
CA GLU A 60 -20.87 24.40 -22.99
C GLU A 60 -19.77 23.39 -22.61
N VAL A 61 -20.19 22.26 -22.03
CA VAL A 61 -19.31 21.10 -21.80
C VAL A 61 -19.81 19.95 -22.67
N TYR A 62 -18.94 19.45 -23.53
CA TYR A 62 -19.24 18.30 -24.38
C TYR A 62 -18.90 16.98 -23.67
N VAL A 63 -19.54 15.90 -24.11
CA VAL A 63 -19.39 14.55 -23.52
C VAL A 63 -17.94 14.06 -23.59
N ASN A 64 -17.18 14.53 -24.57
CA ASN A 64 -15.75 14.23 -24.72
C ASN A 64 -14.86 15.04 -23.75
N GLY A 65 -15.43 15.88 -22.89
CA GLY A 65 -14.73 16.74 -21.94
C GLY A 65 -14.24 18.08 -22.51
N ASP A 66 -14.58 18.44 -23.74
CA ASP A 66 -14.23 19.77 -24.26
C ASP A 66 -15.12 20.84 -23.65
N VAL A 67 -14.52 21.95 -23.23
CA VAL A 67 -15.22 23.16 -22.78
C VAL A 67 -15.20 24.17 -23.92
N VAL A 68 -16.37 24.68 -24.33
CA VAL A 68 -16.56 25.48 -25.53
C VAL A 68 -17.30 26.77 -25.22
N ALA A 69 -16.86 27.88 -25.83
CA ALA A 69 -17.56 29.17 -25.79
C ALA A 69 -17.65 29.72 -27.21
N ASP A 70 -18.87 30.05 -27.66
CA ASP A 70 -19.14 30.55 -29.02
C ASP A 70 -18.55 29.67 -30.13
N GLY A 71 -18.59 28.34 -29.94
CA GLY A 71 -18.03 27.36 -30.88
C GLY A 71 -16.49 27.24 -30.84
N VAL A 72 -15.80 28.00 -30.00
CA VAL A 72 -14.34 27.93 -29.82
C VAL A 72 -14.00 27.12 -28.58
N LYS A 73 -13.07 26.16 -28.72
CA LYS A 73 -12.57 25.38 -27.59
C LYS A 73 -11.82 26.29 -26.62
N ARG A 74 -12.24 26.29 -25.36
CA ARG A 74 -11.65 27.07 -24.25
C ARG A 74 -10.99 26.21 -23.20
N GLY A 75 -11.23 24.90 -23.21
CA GLY A 75 -10.55 24.01 -22.29
C GLY A 75 -10.81 22.54 -22.54
N LYS A 76 -10.17 21.73 -21.70
CA LYS A 76 -10.27 20.28 -21.68
C LYS A 76 -10.39 19.76 -20.26
N ILE A 77 -11.41 18.96 -20.03
CA ILE A 77 -11.66 18.26 -18.77
C ILE A 77 -11.05 16.87 -18.86
N ASP A 78 -10.17 16.55 -17.90
CA ASP A 78 -9.73 15.20 -17.61
C ASP A 78 -10.51 14.67 -16.41
N CYS A 79 -11.02 13.45 -16.55
CA CYS A 79 -11.80 12.79 -15.51
C CYS A 79 -10.97 11.76 -14.72
N PHE A 80 -11.43 11.42 -13.53
CA PHE A 80 -10.89 10.27 -12.78
C PHE A 80 -11.12 8.96 -13.56
N GLN A 81 -10.11 8.10 -13.62
CA GLN A 81 -10.18 6.83 -14.38
C GLN A 81 -11.25 5.89 -13.82
N ASP A 82 -11.40 5.84 -12.50
CA ASP A 82 -12.38 5.05 -11.76
C ASP A 82 -13.78 5.69 -11.73
N ARG A 83 -13.90 6.97 -12.10
CA ARG A 83 -15.16 7.73 -12.06
C ARG A 83 -15.35 8.52 -13.35
N PRO A 84 -15.94 7.91 -14.40
CA PRO A 84 -16.27 8.60 -15.63
C PRO A 84 -17.10 9.87 -15.36
N GLN A 85 -16.82 10.91 -16.15
CA GLN A 85 -17.48 12.23 -16.08
C GLN A 85 -17.26 13.03 -14.79
N ARG A 86 -16.37 12.56 -13.90
CA ARG A 86 -15.98 13.28 -12.68
C ARG A 86 -14.68 14.02 -12.89
N VAL A 87 -14.74 15.34 -12.74
CA VAL A 87 -13.64 16.26 -13.01
C VAL A 87 -12.49 15.98 -12.05
N LYS A 88 -11.32 15.68 -12.60
CA LYS A 88 -10.04 15.62 -11.89
C LYS A 88 -9.22 16.88 -12.19
N LYS A 89 -9.19 17.30 -13.45
CA LYS A 89 -8.41 18.44 -13.92
C LYS A 89 -9.13 19.15 -15.06
N VAL A 90 -8.98 20.46 -15.15
CA VAL A 90 -9.42 21.26 -16.30
C VAL A 90 -8.27 22.11 -16.79
N ASP A 91 -7.84 21.89 -18.03
CA ASP A 91 -6.88 22.76 -18.73
C ASP A 91 -7.63 23.85 -19.48
N TRP A 92 -7.22 25.09 -19.27
CA TRP A 92 -7.79 26.29 -19.88
C TRP A 92 -6.88 26.83 -20.97
N TYR A 93 -7.46 27.09 -22.14
CA TYR A 93 -6.73 27.54 -23.31
C TYR A 93 -6.90 29.04 -23.55
N ASP A 94 -5.80 29.68 -23.89
CA ASP A 94 -5.80 31.05 -24.41
C ASP A 94 -6.40 31.11 -25.83
N PRO A 95 -6.60 32.31 -26.41
CA PRO A 95 -7.13 32.45 -27.76
C PRO A 95 -6.28 31.79 -28.85
N ASP A 96 -4.98 31.58 -28.62
CA ASP A 96 -4.05 30.94 -29.54
C ASP A 96 -4.02 29.40 -29.40
N GLY A 97 -4.75 28.86 -28.41
CA GLY A 97 -4.88 27.44 -28.14
C GLY A 97 -3.83 26.87 -27.18
N HIS A 98 -3.00 27.70 -26.55
CA HIS A 98 -2.02 27.25 -25.56
C HIS A 98 -2.64 27.16 -24.16
N CYS A 99 -2.18 26.20 -23.36
CA CYS A 99 -2.64 26.09 -21.97
C CYS A 99 -2.12 27.27 -21.16
N SER A 100 -3.04 28.07 -20.61
CA SER A 100 -2.73 29.24 -19.78
C SER A 100 -3.00 28.99 -18.30
N ALA A 101 -3.90 28.06 -17.96
CA ALA A 101 -4.14 27.66 -16.58
C ALA A 101 -4.61 26.21 -16.48
N SER A 102 -4.35 25.58 -15.33
CA SER A 102 -4.84 24.25 -15.00
C SER A 102 -5.50 24.28 -13.62
N ASP A 103 -6.76 23.87 -13.56
CA ASP A 103 -7.52 23.73 -12.32
C ASP A 103 -7.60 22.26 -11.90
N HIS A 104 -7.20 21.94 -10.68
CA HIS A 104 -7.15 20.59 -10.14
C HIS A 104 -8.19 20.42 -9.03
N TYR A 105 -9.00 19.38 -9.17
CA TYR A 105 -10.14 19.08 -8.29
C TYR A 105 -9.87 17.80 -7.51
N ASP A 106 -10.19 17.83 -6.22
CA ASP A 106 -10.10 16.65 -5.35
C ASP A 106 -11.36 15.76 -5.44
N ARG A 107 -11.33 14.64 -4.71
CA ARG A 107 -12.47 13.69 -4.67
C ARG A 107 -13.71 14.22 -3.96
N SER A 108 -13.64 15.36 -3.27
CA SER A 108 -14.82 16.06 -2.75
C SER A 108 -15.46 17.00 -3.77
N GLY A 109 -14.80 17.20 -4.93
CA GLY A 109 -15.22 18.16 -5.94
C GLY A 109 -14.74 19.59 -5.67
N SER A 110 -13.80 19.77 -4.73
CA SER A 110 -13.25 21.08 -4.40
C SER A 110 -12.04 21.40 -5.28
N LEU A 111 -11.98 22.63 -5.81
CA LEU A 111 -10.79 23.16 -6.47
C LEU A 111 -9.72 23.45 -5.41
N PHE A 112 -8.66 22.66 -5.37
CA PHE A 112 -7.62 22.79 -4.34
C PHE A 112 -6.30 23.36 -4.89
N LEU A 113 -6.07 23.26 -6.20
CA LEU A 113 -4.86 23.77 -6.85
C LEU A 113 -5.21 24.41 -8.19
N LYS A 114 -4.73 25.64 -8.40
CA LYS A 114 -4.70 26.32 -9.69
C LYS A 114 -3.26 26.56 -10.10
N GLU A 115 -2.88 26.14 -11.29
CA GLU A 115 -1.58 26.44 -11.89
C GLU A 115 -1.78 27.43 -13.04
N VAL A 116 -0.85 28.36 -13.19
CA VAL A 116 -0.88 29.32 -14.29
C VAL A 116 0.43 29.28 -15.06
N TRP A 117 0.27 29.20 -16.36
CA TRP A 117 1.31 28.92 -17.32
C TRP A 117 1.45 30.09 -18.28
N SER A 118 2.67 30.37 -18.69
CA SER A 118 2.99 31.35 -19.72
C SER A 118 4.21 30.85 -20.47
N ALA A 119 4.17 30.87 -21.81
CA ALA A 119 5.24 30.38 -22.67
C ALA A 119 5.73 28.96 -22.31
N ASN A 120 4.79 28.05 -21.97
CA ASN A 120 5.05 26.68 -21.51
C ASN A 120 5.83 26.56 -20.18
N GLU A 121 6.00 27.64 -19.44
CA GLU A 121 6.57 27.63 -18.09
C GLU A 121 5.49 27.87 -17.04
N ARG A 122 5.56 27.12 -15.94
CA ARG A 122 4.68 27.32 -14.78
C ARG A 122 5.14 28.55 -14.02
N HIS A 123 4.39 29.64 -14.08
CA HIS A 123 4.75 30.90 -13.42
C HIS A 123 4.33 30.92 -11.96
N PHE A 124 3.11 30.49 -11.66
CA PHE A 124 2.60 30.45 -10.30
C PHE A 124 1.61 29.30 -10.05
N SER A 125 1.55 28.86 -8.79
CA SER A 125 0.55 27.91 -8.30
C SER A 125 -0.18 28.49 -7.11
N ILE A 126 -1.49 28.26 -7.02
CA ILE A 126 -2.33 28.70 -5.91
C ILE A 126 -3.02 27.49 -5.34
N TYR A 127 -2.60 27.09 -4.15
CA TYR A 127 -3.32 26.10 -3.36
C TYR A 127 -4.39 26.79 -2.52
N THR A 128 -5.57 26.19 -2.43
CA THR A 128 -6.71 26.71 -1.65
C THR A 128 -7.33 25.59 -0.84
N ASN A 129 -7.59 25.84 0.43
CA ASN A 129 -8.30 24.92 1.31
C ASN A 129 -9.13 25.71 2.32
N ASP A 130 -10.43 25.41 2.43
CA ASP A 130 -11.37 26.15 3.28
C ASP A 130 -11.08 26.08 4.79
N ARG A 131 -10.12 25.26 5.23
CA ARG A 131 -9.66 25.15 6.63
C ARG A 131 -8.25 25.67 6.87
N MET A 132 -7.45 25.87 5.81
CA MET A 132 -6.08 26.37 5.92
C MET A 132 -5.93 27.77 5.36
N GLY A 133 -6.65 28.11 4.29
CA GLY A 133 -6.52 29.36 3.56
C GLY A 133 -5.89 29.13 2.20
N LYS A 134 -4.94 29.99 1.81
CA LYS A 134 -4.33 29.97 0.48
C LYS A 134 -2.81 29.96 0.56
N LEU A 135 -2.17 29.20 -0.32
CA LEU A 135 -0.72 29.22 -0.52
C LEU A 135 -0.42 29.58 -1.97
N TYR A 136 0.32 30.66 -2.15
CA TYR A 136 0.80 31.16 -3.43
C TYR A 136 2.26 30.76 -3.60
N LEU A 137 2.58 30.04 -4.67
CA LEU A 137 3.93 29.67 -5.07
C LEU A 137 4.33 30.46 -6.30
N PHE A 138 5.48 31.13 -6.25
CA PHE A 138 6.02 31.91 -7.36
C PHE A 138 7.28 31.22 -7.88
N HIS A 139 7.14 30.39 -8.91
CA HIS A 139 8.22 29.49 -9.38
C HIS A 139 9.41 30.25 -9.97
N GLN A 140 9.19 31.36 -10.65
CA GLN A 140 10.27 32.16 -11.26
C GLN A 140 11.20 32.84 -10.24
N HIS A 141 10.70 33.08 -9.03
CA HIS A 141 11.45 33.78 -7.98
C HIS A 141 11.78 32.87 -6.80
N ASP A 142 11.45 31.58 -6.91
CA ASP A 142 11.50 30.59 -5.82
C ASP A 142 11.07 31.21 -4.48
N ARG A 143 9.79 31.59 -4.37
CA ARG A 143 9.24 32.14 -3.12
C ARG A 143 7.80 31.71 -2.93
N ALA A 144 7.31 31.81 -1.70
CA ALA A 144 5.91 31.53 -1.41
C ALA A 144 5.29 32.54 -0.45
N ILE A 145 3.97 32.65 -0.49
CA ILE A 145 3.18 33.40 0.48
C ILE A 145 2.04 32.50 0.94
N TYR A 146 1.96 32.25 2.24
CA TYR A 146 0.83 31.58 2.87
C TYR A 146 -0.07 32.61 3.53
N GLN A 147 -1.36 32.52 3.27
CA GLN A 147 -2.40 33.37 3.83
C GLN A 147 -3.40 32.46 4.56
N ALA A 148 -3.36 32.49 5.88
CA ALA A 148 -4.26 31.74 6.74
C ALA A 148 -5.68 32.32 6.72
N ILE A 149 -6.67 31.55 7.19
CA ILE A 149 -8.09 31.94 7.21
C ILE A 149 -8.36 33.15 8.11
N ASP A 150 -7.60 33.29 9.20
CA ASP A 150 -7.68 34.43 10.10
C ASP A 150 -7.06 35.71 9.52
N GLY A 151 -6.52 35.63 8.30
CA GLY A 151 -5.90 36.75 7.59
C GLY A 151 -4.41 36.93 7.90
N LEU A 152 -3.80 36.05 8.71
CA LEU A 152 -2.35 36.09 8.93
C LEU A 152 -1.61 35.71 7.64
N GLU A 153 -0.65 36.54 7.25
CA GLU A 153 0.19 36.31 6.08
C GLU A 153 1.63 36.01 6.49
N GLN A 154 2.19 34.96 5.89
CA GLN A 154 3.56 34.53 6.08
C GLN A 154 4.26 34.39 4.73
N GLY A 155 5.36 35.13 4.54
CA GLY A 155 6.24 34.99 3.38
C GLY A 155 7.33 33.96 3.62
N PHE A 156 7.70 33.22 2.57
CA PHE A 156 8.80 32.28 2.54
C PHE A 156 9.80 32.65 1.45
N SER A 157 11.08 32.55 1.77
CA SER A 157 12.19 32.83 0.86
C SER A 157 12.44 31.76 -0.20
N SER A 158 11.85 30.57 -0.04
CA SER A 158 11.89 29.47 -1.00
C SER A 158 10.57 28.68 -0.98
N ILE A 159 10.25 27.99 -2.08
CA ILE A 159 9.11 27.07 -2.13
C ILE A 159 9.36 25.86 -1.22
N GLU A 160 10.61 25.42 -1.10
CA GLU A 160 10.98 24.30 -0.25
C GLU A 160 10.74 24.62 1.24
N ASP A 161 11.08 25.82 1.70
CA ASP A 161 10.82 26.26 3.08
C ASP A 161 9.32 26.30 3.38
N ALA A 162 8.51 26.76 2.41
CA ALA A 162 7.06 26.76 2.54
C ALA A 162 6.49 25.33 2.65
N LYS A 163 6.98 24.40 1.82
CA LYS A 163 6.60 22.98 1.91
C LYS A 163 6.93 22.41 3.29
N LYS A 164 8.16 22.61 3.78
CA LYS A 164 8.60 22.12 5.10
C LYS A 164 7.78 22.71 6.24
N ALA A 165 7.54 24.02 6.22
CA ALA A 165 6.77 24.70 7.26
C ALA A 165 5.32 24.19 7.34
N LEU A 166 4.63 24.08 6.20
CA LEU A 166 3.25 23.60 6.17
C LEU A 166 3.13 22.12 6.48
N LEU A 167 4.08 21.30 6.02
CA LEU A 167 4.15 19.88 6.39
C LEU A 167 4.34 19.74 7.91
N GLN A 168 5.27 20.49 8.50
CA GLN A 168 5.49 20.48 9.93
C GLN A 168 4.22 20.86 10.70
N GLU A 169 3.50 21.90 10.29
CA GLU A 169 2.24 22.32 10.92
C GLU A 169 1.14 21.25 10.79
N ALA A 170 0.98 20.66 9.61
CA ALA A 170 0.01 19.59 9.37
C ALA A 170 0.28 18.37 10.27
N LEU A 171 1.55 18.04 10.49
CA LEU A 171 1.96 16.88 11.29
C LEU A 171 1.98 17.15 12.80
N LEU A 172 2.12 18.42 13.25
CA LEU A 172 2.08 18.75 14.68
C LEU A 172 0.74 18.40 15.34
N GLN A 173 -0.35 18.40 14.57
CA GLN A 173 -1.68 18.01 15.05
C GLN A 173 -1.90 16.49 15.03
N ALA A 174 -0.96 15.72 14.49
CA ALA A 174 -1.08 14.27 14.38
C ALA A 174 -0.68 13.60 15.69
N GLU A 175 -1.43 12.57 16.08
CA GLU A 175 -1.07 11.73 17.23
C GLU A 175 0.16 10.86 16.93
N THR A 176 0.24 10.33 15.71
CA THR A 176 1.36 9.50 15.26
C THR A 176 1.68 9.75 13.79
N VAL A 177 2.97 9.82 13.51
CA VAL A 177 3.60 10.04 12.21
C VAL A 177 4.58 8.91 11.96
N PHE A 178 4.27 8.09 10.98
CA PHE A 178 5.19 7.10 10.43
C PHE A 178 6.17 7.78 9.49
N LEU A 179 7.43 7.38 9.54
CA LEU A 179 8.49 7.83 8.63
C LEU A 179 9.14 6.62 7.97
N SER A 180 9.34 6.66 6.65
CA SER A 180 10.05 5.59 5.94
C SER A 180 11.55 5.83 5.78
N ASP A 181 11.99 7.07 6.02
CA ASP A 181 13.39 7.49 5.90
C ASP A 181 13.80 8.32 7.13
N PRO A 182 14.88 7.96 7.86
CA PRO A 182 15.37 8.73 9.01
C PRO A 182 15.73 10.17 8.67
N GLU A 183 16.14 10.45 7.43
CA GLU A 183 16.53 11.78 6.98
C GLU A 183 15.36 12.78 7.00
N LEU A 184 14.12 12.28 6.90
CA LEU A 184 12.91 13.10 7.02
C LEU A 184 12.77 13.77 8.38
N LEU A 185 13.43 13.26 9.43
CA LEU A 185 13.50 13.93 10.73
C LEU A 185 14.11 15.34 10.62
N LYS A 186 15.01 15.58 9.67
CA LYS A 186 15.62 16.91 9.45
C LYS A 186 14.60 17.91 8.91
N ALA A 187 13.60 17.44 8.16
CA ALA A 187 12.51 18.25 7.66
C ALA A 187 11.42 18.52 8.71
N LEU A 188 11.42 17.77 9.82
CA LEU A 188 10.39 17.78 10.85
C LEU A 188 10.94 18.09 12.26
N PRO A 189 11.67 19.20 12.45
CA PRO A 189 12.40 19.46 13.70
C PRO A 189 11.50 19.71 14.92
N LYS A 190 10.20 19.99 14.74
CA LYS A 190 9.28 20.29 15.85
C LYS A 190 8.44 19.10 16.29
N LEU A 191 8.54 17.93 15.64
CA LEU A 191 7.80 16.74 16.10
C LEU A 191 8.46 16.17 17.34
N GLU A 192 7.64 15.84 18.35
CA GLU A 192 8.11 15.14 19.53
C GLU A 192 8.44 13.69 19.18
N LYS A 193 9.49 13.14 19.76
CA LYS A 193 9.94 11.76 19.48
C LYS A 193 8.83 10.72 19.71
N GLU A 194 7.91 10.97 20.64
CA GLU A 194 6.80 10.06 20.95
C GLU A 194 5.72 10.05 19.87
N GLN A 195 5.63 11.09 19.04
CA GLN A 195 4.74 11.13 17.86
C GLN A 195 5.32 10.34 16.69
N ILE A 196 6.60 9.97 16.74
CA ILE A 196 7.32 9.43 15.59
C ILE A 196 7.49 7.92 15.72
N ILE A 197 7.12 7.22 14.66
CA ILE A 197 7.46 5.82 14.44
C ILE A 197 8.23 5.72 13.13
N PHE A 198 9.48 5.28 13.20
CA PHE A 198 10.24 4.95 12.00
C PHE A 198 9.87 3.54 11.54
N TYR A 199 9.56 3.35 10.27
CA TYR A 199 9.34 2.03 9.68
C TYR A 199 10.58 1.61 8.87
N GLY A 200 11.30 0.63 9.40
CA GLY A 200 12.43 0.02 8.72
C GLY A 200 11.95 -0.89 7.60
N ARG A 201 12.12 -0.45 6.35
CA ARG A 201 11.81 -1.24 5.14
C ARG A 201 12.68 -2.49 5.00
N SER A 202 13.89 -2.45 5.55
CA SER A 202 14.87 -3.54 5.50
C SER A 202 15.54 -3.73 6.85
N THR A 203 16.38 -4.74 6.95
CA THR A 203 17.35 -4.86 8.04
C THR A 203 18.22 -3.60 8.05
N LEU A 204 18.17 -2.87 9.16
CA LEU A 204 18.94 -1.64 9.36
C LEU A 204 20.24 -2.01 10.07
N SER A 205 21.33 -1.39 9.65
CA SER A 205 22.60 -1.49 10.35
C SER A 205 22.54 -0.78 11.70
N GLU A 206 23.45 -1.16 12.62
CA GLU A 206 23.57 -0.49 13.91
C GLU A 206 23.82 1.03 13.77
N ALA A 207 24.58 1.44 12.75
CA ALA A 207 24.88 2.84 12.47
C ALA A 207 23.63 3.64 12.05
N GLU A 208 22.67 3.01 11.37
CA GLU A 208 21.40 3.63 10.98
C GLU A 208 20.39 3.66 12.13
N LEU A 209 20.42 2.66 13.00
CA LEU A 209 19.54 2.56 14.17
C LEU A 209 19.98 3.45 15.33
N ALA A 210 21.28 3.54 15.60
CA ALA A 210 21.83 4.32 16.71
C ALA A 210 21.24 5.74 16.82
N PRO A 211 21.21 6.59 15.76
CA PRO A 211 20.68 7.94 15.89
C PRO A 211 19.17 8.01 16.18
N LEU A 212 18.40 6.98 15.81
CA LEU A 212 16.97 6.89 16.09
C LEU A 212 16.73 6.44 17.53
N VAL A 213 17.44 5.38 17.94
CA VAL A 213 17.35 4.80 19.27
C VAL A 213 17.85 5.79 20.33
N ASP A 214 18.96 6.49 20.07
CA ASP A 214 19.52 7.53 20.95
C ASP A 214 18.54 8.69 21.16
N LYS A 215 17.77 9.04 20.11
CA LYS A 215 16.70 10.02 20.20
C LYS A 215 15.44 9.48 20.88
N GLY A 216 15.39 8.19 21.20
CA GLY A 216 14.21 7.53 21.77
C GLY A 216 13.03 7.43 20.80
N VAL A 217 13.30 7.46 19.49
CA VAL A 217 12.29 7.25 18.45
C VAL A 217 11.98 5.76 18.37
N LYS A 218 10.70 5.42 18.27
CA LYS A 218 10.28 4.03 18.06
C LYS A 218 10.60 3.61 16.64
N VAL A 219 11.06 2.38 16.48
CA VAL A 219 11.46 1.81 15.20
C VAL A 219 10.73 0.49 15.01
N PHE A 220 9.81 0.46 14.05
CA PHE A 220 9.11 -0.74 13.62
C PHE A 220 10.00 -1.49 12.62
N VAL A 221 10.33 -2.72 12.95
CA VAL A 221 11.14 -3.61 12.09
C VAL A 221 10.37 -4.88 11.76
N ARG A 222 10.57 -5.41 10.56
CA ARG A 222 9.96 -6.67 10.09
C ARG A 222 10.78 -7.91 10.37
N GLU A 223 12.05 -7.73 10.70
CA GLU A 223 12.96 -8.82 11.08
C GLU A 223 13.47 -8.55 12.49
N PRO A 224 13.57 -9.60 13.33
CA PRO A 224 14.14 -9.43 14.66
C PRO A 224 15.62 -9.08 14.52
N ASN A 225 15.98 -7.82 14.80
CA ASN A 225 17.37 -7.42 15.00
C ASN A 225 17.74 -7.79 16.45
N ILE A 226 18.32 -8.97 16.64
CA ILE A 226 18.46 -9.65 17.94
C ILE A 226 19.45 -8.94 18.89
N ASP A 227 20.32 -8.08 18.35
CA ASP A 227 21.49 -7.56 19.09
C ASP A 227 21.34 -6.15 19.71
N MET A 228 20.22 -5.43 19.52
CA MET A 228 20.03 -4.07 20.07
C MET A 228 18.99 -3.99 21.20
N ALA A 229 19.31 -3.18 22.21
CA ALA A 229 18.53 -2.97 23.43
C ALA A 229 17.08 -2.48 23.17
N PRO A 230 16.10 -2.89 24.02
CA PRO A 230 14.86 -3.48 23.51
C PRO A 230 13.61 -2.58 23.51
N HIS A 231 13.70 -1.32 23.97
CA HIS A 231 12.49 -0.51 24.17
C HIS A 231 12.07 0.31 22.94
N SER A 232 13.04 0.76 22.13
CA SER A 232 12.76 1.56 20.94
C SER A 232 12.51 0.71 19.71
N LEU A 233 13.12 -0.47 19.62
CA LEU A 233 12.89 -1.43 18.54
C LEU A 233 11.64 -2.25 18.83
N VAL A 234 10.65 -2.12 17.95
CA VAL A 234 9.39 -2.85 18.00
C VAL A 234 9.35 -3.75 16.80
N PHE A 235 9.37 -5.05 17.04
CA PHE A 235 9.13 -6.02 16.00
C PHE A 235 7.65 -5.97 15.58
N PHE A 236 7.38 -5.68 14.30
CA PHE A 236 6.02 -5.56 13.75
C PHE A 236 5.71 -6.72 12.79
N PRO A 237 5.16 -7.84 13.29
CA PRO A 237 4.93 -9.06 12.52
C PRO A 237 4.02 -8.87 11.30
N THR A 238 4.05 -9.86 10.41
CA THR A 238 3.09 -10.00 9.31
C THR A 238 1.74 -10.45 9.86
N TYR A 239 0.66 -9.86 9.35
CA TYR A 239 -0.69 -10.25 9.72
C TYR A 239 -1.00 -11.69 9.27
N LEU A 240 -1.50 -12.50 10.21
CA LEU A 240 -2.08 -13.81 9.98
C LEU A 240 -3.59 -13.73 10.17
N GLY A 241 -4.32 -13.96 9.07
CA GLY A 241 -5.78 -13.99 9.06
C GLY A 241 -6.34 -15.21 9.78
N ASP A 242 -7.59 -15.10 10.22
CA ASP A 242 -8.25 -16.17 10.98
C ASP A 242 -8.37 -17.47 10.17
N LEU A 243 -8.19 -18.60 10.86
CA LEU A 243 -8.41 -19.91 10.26
C LEU A 243 -9.87 -20.04 9.81
N ARG A 244 -10.04 -20.39 8.53
CA ARG A 244 -11.36 -20.63 7.92
C ARG A 244 -11.72 -22.11 7.96
N GLU A 245 -13.00 -22.44 7.74
CA GLU A 245 -13.42 -23.84 7.65
C GLU A 245 -12.66 -24.57 6.53
N PHE A 246 -12.20 -25.79 6.81
CA PHE A 246 -11.42 -26.58 5.87
C PHE A 246 -12.20 -26.84 4.57
N GLN A 247 -11.49 -26.67 3.45
CA GLN A 247 -11.88 -27.11 2.12
C GLN A 247 -10.60 -27.57 1.43
N PRO A 248 -10.63 -28.67 0.65
CA PRO A 248 -9.44 -29.22 0.00
C PRO A 248 -9.10 -28.42 -1.27
N GLN A 249 -8.87 -27.12 -1.10
CA GLN A 249 -8.67 -26.12 -2.15
C GLN A 249 -7.27 -25.53 -1.98
N VAL A 250 -6.39 -25.84 -2.93
CA VAL A 250 -4.96 -25.54 -2.89
C VAL A 250 -4.65 -24.45 -3.90
N LEU A 251 -3.94 -23.41 -3.48
CA LEU A 251 -3.41 -22.36 -4.37
C LEU A 251 -1.92 -22.57 -4.63
N ILE A 252 -1.52 -22.48 -5.89
CA ILE A 252 -0.14 -22.38 -6.34
C ILE A 252 -0.06 -21.19 -7.30
N LEU A 253 0.84 -20.25 -7.01
CA LEU A 253 1.18 -19.18 -7.94
C LEU A 253 2.52 -19.50 -8.59
N THR A 254 2.64 -19.28 -9.89
CA THR A 254 3.85 -19.62 -10.62
C THR A 254 4.22 -18.59 -11.67
N ASN A 255 5.52 -18.31 -11.79
CA ASN A 255 6.11 -17.55 -12.90
C ASN A 255 6.99 -18.43 -13.80
N THR A 256 6.82 -19.75 -13.69
CA THR A 256 7.56 -20.77 -14.43
C THR A 256 6.64 -21.93 -14.79
N GLN A 257 7.13 -22.83 -15.64
CA GLN A 257 6.47 -24.13 -15.87
C GLN A 257 6.99 -25.25 -14.96
N GLU A 258 8.05 -24.97 -14.22
CA GLU A 258 8.70 -25.90 -13.30
C GLU A 258 8.04 -25.78 -11.92
N ILE A 259 7.12 -26.70 -11.60
CA ILE A 259 6.52 -26.82 -10.28
C ILE A 259 6.95 -28.15 -9.68
N GLU A 260 7.58 -28.10 -8.51
CA GLU A 260 8.21 -29.24 -7.88
C GLU A 260 7.16 -30.26 -7.41
N GLN A 261 7.34 -31.53 -7.79
CA GLN A 261 6.48 -32.67 -7.43
C GLN A 261 4.98 -32.54 -7.79
N ILE A 262 4.58 -31.59 -8.64
CA ILE A 262 3.15 -31.31 -8.87
C ILE A 262 2.39 -32.51 -9.42
N GLU A 263 2.97 -33.26 -10.37
CA GLU A 263 2.31 -34.44 -10.96
C GLU A 263 2.08 -35.54 -9.93
N VAL A 264 2.99 -35.69 -8.96
CA VAL A 264 2.86 -36.64 -7.85
C VAL A 264 1.73 -36.21 -6.91
N LEU A 265 1.71 -34.94 -6.53
CA LEU A 265 0.70 -34.36 -5.62
C LEU A 265 -0.72 -34.47 -6.18
N VAL A 266 -0.94 -34.05 -7.43
CA VAL A 266 -2.28 -34.07 -8.05
C VAL A 266 -2.79 -35.48 -8.27
N THR A 267 -1.90 -36.44 -8.51
CA THR A 267 -2.24 -37.86 -8.68
C THR A 267 -2.60 -38.51 -7.35
N ALA A 268 -1.82 -38.24 -6.29
CA ALA A 268 -1.99 -38.87 -4.99
C ALA A 268 -3.14 -38.28 -4.16
N LEU A 269 -3.54 -37.04 -4.45
CA LEU A 269 -4.63 -36.33 -3.75
C LEU A 269 -5.80 -35.98 -4.71
N PRO A 270 -6.52 -36.98 -5.24
CA PRO A 270 -7.58 -36.74 -6.24
C PRO A 270 -8.79 -35.98 -5.67
N HIS A 271 -8.93 -35.91 -4.34
CA HIS A 271 -9.98 -35.15 -3.66
C HIS A 271 -9.63 -33.67 -3.43
N PHE A 272 -8.36 -33.29 -3.62
CA PHE A 272 -7.89 -31.91 -3.51
C PHE A 272 -7.96 -31.22 -4.87
N GLN A 273 -8.50 -30.02 -4.90
CA GLN A 273 -8.53 -29.15 -6.09
C GLN A 273 -7.31 -28.24 -6.07
N PHE A 274 -6.47 -28.37 -7.09
CA PHE A 274 -5.26 -27.57 -7.27
C PHE A 274 -5.54 -26.43 -8.24
N HIS A 275 -5.45 -25.21 -7.75
CA HIS A 275 -5.59 -23.98 -8.50
C HIS A 275 -4.21 -23.39 -8.78
N ILE A 276 -3.76 -23.49 -10.04
CA ILE A 276 -2.44 -23.05 -10.46
C ILE A 276 -2.60 -21.80 -11.32
N ALA A 277 -2.06 -20.67 -10.89
CA ALA A 277 -2.22 -19.38 -11.56
C ALA A 277 -0.89 -18.75 -11.97
N ALA A 278 -0.89 -18.06 -13.11
CA ALA A 278 0.27 -17.33 -13.63
C ALA A 278 -0.15 -15.96 -14.18
N LEU A 279 0.75 -14.98 -14.14
CA LEU A 279 0.54 -13.66 -14.73
C LEU A 279 0.63 -13.64 -16.26
N THR A 280 1.16 -14.72 -16.84
CA THR A 280 1.44 -14.85 -18.26
C THR A 280 0.77 -16.10 -18.83
N GLU A 281 0.90 -16.29 -20.14
CA GLU A 281 0.54 -17.54 -20.80
C GLU A 281 1.34 -18.71 -20.20
N MET A 282 0.68 -19.86 -20.08
CA MET A 282 1.29 -21.08 -19.59
C MET A 282 1.84 -21.91 -20.76
N GLY A 283 3.07 -22.40 -20.65
CA GLY A 283 3.57 -23.31 -21.68
C GLY A 283 3.18 -24.77 -21.44
N GLU A 284 3.62 -25.61 -22.36
CA GLU A 284 3.08 -26.96 -22.59
C GLU A 284 3.16 -27.89 -21.37
N ARG A 285 4.15 -27.72 -20.48
CA ARG A 285 4.24 -28.57 -19.29
C ARG A 285 3.11 -28.31 -18.30
N LEU A 286 2.77 -27.04 -18.04
CA LEU A 286 1.63 -26.70 -17.19
C LEU A 286 0.32 -27.06 -17.86
N VAL A 287 0.16 -26.77 -19.16
CA VAL A 287 -1.07 -27.06 -19.90
C VAL A 287 -1.42 -28.55 -19.85
N ARG A 288 -0.42 -29.45 -19.87
CA ARG A 288 -0.62 -30.89 -19.69
C ARG A 288 -1.23 -31.28 -18.34
N LEU A 289 -1.09 -30.46 -17.30
CA LEU A 289 -1.74 -30.72 -16.01
C LEU A 289 -3.27 -30.65 -16.09
N ASN A 290 -3.83 -30.03 -17.14
CA ASN A 290 -5.27 -30.02 -17.37
C ASN A 290 -5.86 -31.42 -17.69
N ASP A 291 -5.01 -32.42 -17.93
CA ASP A 291 -5.43 -33.82 -18.05
C ASP A 291 -5.91 -34.41 -16.70
N TYR A 292 -5.54 -33.79 -15.58
CA TYR A 292 -5.98 -34.19 -14.24
C TYR A 292 -7.31 -33.48 -13.88
N PRO A 293 -8.37 -34.21 -13.51
CA PRO A 293 -9.70 -33.63 -13.26
C PRO A 293 -9.77 -32.72 -12.02
N ASN A 294 -8.74 -32.78 -11.18
CA ASN A 294 -8.62 -32.01 -9.95
C ASN A 294 -7.65 -30.83 -10.08
N VAL A 295 -7.19 -30.50 -11.29
CA VAL A 295 -6.34 -29.34 -11.57
C VAL A 295 -7.11 -28.29 -12.36
N TYR A 296 -6.93 -27.02 -12.00
CA TYR A 296 -7.48 -25.87 -12.70
C TYR A 296 -6.38 -24.86 -12.94
N LEU A 297 -6.21 -24.46 -14.21
CA LEU A 297 -5.17 -23.55 -14.65
C LEU A 297 -5.75 -22.16 -14.93
N TYR A 298 -5.03 -21.12 -14.50
CA TYR A 298 -5.40 -19.71 -14.68
C TYR A 298 -4.25 -18.94 -15.35
N PRO A 299 -4.08 -19.05 -16.69
CA PRO A 299 -3.11 -18.25 -17.44
C PRO A 299 -3.57 -16.78 -17.51
N GLY A 300 -2.63 -15.85 -17.41
CA GLY A 300 -2.93 -14.41 -17.47
C GLY A 300 -3.98 -13.97 -16.45
N ILE A 301 -3.83 -14.40 -15.20
CA ILE A 301 -4.84 -14.18 -14.15
C ILE A 301 -5.16 -12.68 -13.96
N SER A 302 -6.44 -12.35 -13.86
CA SER A 302 -6.91 -11.01 -13.52
C SER A 302 -6.95 -10.79 -12.01
N ASP A 303 -6.89 -9.54 -11.56
CA ASP A 303 -6.98 -9.18 -10.12
C ASP A 303 -8.25 -9.75 -9.46
N ASP A 304 -9.41 -9.66 -10.12
CA ASP A 304 -10.68 -10.22 -9.61
C ASP A 304 -10.61 -11.74 -9.39
N ASN A 305 -9.97 -12.47 -10.32
CA ASN A 305 -9.81 -13.91 -10.19
C ASN A 305 -8.79 -14.27 -9.11
N TYR A 306 -7.75 -13.44 -8.95
CA TYR A 306 -6.77 -13.62 -7.88
C TYR A 306 -7.42 -13.46 -6.51
N GLU A 307 -8.20 -12.39 -6.28
CA GLU A 307 -8.96 -12.20 -5.04
C GLU A 307 -9.95 -13.33 -4.79
N TRP A 308 -10.63 -13.82 -5.83
CA TRP A 308 -11.50 -14.98 -5.71
C TRP A 308 -10.75 -16.26 -5.29
N LEU A 309 -9.56 -16.51 -5.84
CA LEU A 309 -8.72 -17.65 -5.44
C LEU A 309 -8.25 -17.53 -3.98
N LEU A 310 -7.88 -16.32 -3.56
CA LEU A 310 -7.51 -16.02 -2.17
C LEU A 310 -8.67 -16.32 -1.18
N ASP A 311 -9.90 -16.03 -1.59
CA ASP A 311 -11.10 -16.34 -0.80
C ASP A 311 -11.48 -17.84 -0.86
N LYS A 312 -11.22 -18.50 -1.98
CA LYS A 312 -11.58 -19.91 -2.19
C LYS A 312 -10.62 -20.89 -1.51
N CYS A 313 -9.31 -20.66 -1.61
CA CYS A 313 -8.32 -21.63 -1.15
C CYS A 313 -8.13 -21.62 0.37
N ARG A 314 -7.57 -22.72 0.89
CA ARG A 314 -7.26 -22.91 2.33
C ARG A 314 -5.80 -23.25 2.57
N ILE A 315 -5.13 -23.71 1.53
CA ILE A 315 -3.74 -24.15 1.55
C ILE A 315 -3.01 -23.40 0.44
N TYR A 316 -1.83 -22.90 0.74
CA TYR A 316 -0.91 -22.34 -0.24
C TYR A 316 0.32 -23.23 -0.34
N LEU A 317 0.63 -23.72 -1.53
CA LEU A 317 1.82 -24.52 -1.78
C LEU A 317 2.86 -23.68 -2.53
N ASP A 318 3.97 -23.41 -1.86
CA ASP A 318 5.09 -22.66 -2.41
C ASP A 318 6.12 -23.60 -3.01
N ILE A 319 5.73 -24.16 -4.15
CA ILE A 319 6.45 -25.26 -4.84
C ILE A 319 6.82 -24.90 -6.28
N ALA A 320 6.53 -23.68 -6.73
CA ALA A 320 6.96 -23.19 -8.03
C ALA A 320 8.43 -22.74 -7.97
N TYR A 321 9.20 -23.04 -9.02
CA TYR A 321 10.52 -22.43 -9.21
C TYR A 321 10.38 -20.98 -9.74
N ALA A 322 11.49 -20.23 -9.78
CA ALA A 322 11.55 -18.79 -10.10
C ALA A 322 11.10 -17.86 -8.97
N ASP A 323 10.90 -16.57 -9.25
CA ASP A 323 10.58 -15.57 -8.23
C ASP A 323 9.08 -15.58 -7.89
N GLU A 324 8.79 -15.23 -6.63
CA GLU A 324 7.43 -15.05 -6.13
C GLU A 324 6.70 -13.96 -6.92
N ILE A 325 5.42 -14.20 -7.20
CA ILE A 325 4.52 -13.23 -7.82
C ILE A 325 3.38 -12.86 -6.90
N LEU A 326 2.80 -11.67 -7.12
CA LEU A 326 1.57 -11.20 -6.47
C LEU A 326 1.59 -11.16 -4.94
N ASP A 327 2.78 -11.18 -4.32
CA ASP A 327 2.95 -11.28 -2.86
C ASP A 327 2.21 -12.51 -2.28
N GLY A 328 2.19 -13.60 -3.05
CA GLY A 328 1.35 -14.78 -2.81
C GLY A 328 1.41 -15.34 -1.41
N ASN A 329 2.60 -15.49 -0.83
CA ASN A 329 2.78 -15.98 0.54
C ASN A 329 2.06 -15.10 1.54
N ARG A 330 2.30 -13.78 1.46
CA ARG A 330 1.68 -12.81 2.36
C ARG A 330 0.17 -12.82 2.19
N MET A 331 -0.31 -12.83 0.94
CA MET A 331 -1.75 -12.77 0.68
C MET A 331 -2.47 -14.04 1.12
N ALA A 332 -1.82 -15.20 1.01
CA ALA A 332 -2.31 -16.44 1.59
C ALA A 332 -2.39 -16.37 3.13
N LEU A 333 -1.36 -15.83 3.80
CA LEU A 333 -1.35 -15.62 5.25
C LEU A 333 -2.46 -14.66 5.69
N GLU A 334 -2.66 -13.53 4.99
CA GLU A 334 -3.73 -12.56 5.30
C GLU A 334 -5.12 -13.19 5.21
N LYS A 335 -5.30 -14.22 4.37
CA LYS A 335 -6.55 -14.97 4.22
C LYS A 335 -6.60 -16.22 5.10
N GLY A 336 -5.67 -16.36 6.06
CA GLY A 336 -5.63 -17.47 7.01
C GLY A 336 -5.39 -18.84 6.36
N MET A 337 -4.71 -18.87 5.21
CA MET A 337 -4.28 -20.14 4.61
C MET A 337 -3.11 -20.75 5.39
N VAL A 338 -3.02 -22.08 5.34
CA VAL A 338 -1.84 -22.80 5.83
C VAL A 338 -0.84 -22.93 4.69
N LEU A 339 0.38 -22.45 4.92
CA LEU A 339 1.45 -22.46 3.94
C LEU A 339 2.30 -23.72 4.12
N TYR A 340 2.61 -24.38 3.01
CA TYR A 340 3.62 -25.44 2.93
C TYR A 340 4.54 -25.19 1.75
N ALA A 341 5.79 -25.65 1.84
CA ALA A 341 6.78 -25.48 0.79
C ALA A 341 7.82 -26.61 0.82
N PHE A 342 8.55 -26.77 -0.28
CA PHE A 342 9.85 -27.41 -0.22
C PHE A 342 10.93 -26.39 0.15
N GLU A 343 11.96 -26.80 0.87
CA GLU A 343 13.07 -25.90 1.25
C GLU A 343 13.72 -25.24 0.03
N GLU A 344 13.78 -25.95 -1.11
CA GLU A 344 14.39 -25.45 -2.35
C GLU A 344 13.53 -24.45 -3.13
N THR A 345 12.23 -24.42 -2.89
CA THR A 345 11.26 -23.55 -3.59
C THR A 345 10.66 -22.48 -2.70
N CYS A 346 10.92 -22.54 -1.38
CA CYS A 346 10.40 -21.59 -0.42
C CYS A 346 10.96 -20.19 -0.68
N HIS A 347 10.09 -19.27 -1.11
CA HIS A 347 10.51 -17.91 -1.44
C HIS A 347 10.77 -17.06 -0.19
N ARG A 348 10.11 -17.39 0.93
CA ARG A 348 10.20 -16.63 2.19
C ARG A 348 10.40 -17.52 3.41
N PRO A 349 11.60 -18.09 3.61
CA PRO A 349 11.86 -18.97 4.75
C PRO A 349 11.50 -18.35 6.11
N ASN A 350 11.59 -17.02 6.23
CA ASN A 350 11.33 -16.25 7.46
C ASN A 350 9.83 -16.16 7.86
N VAL A 351 8.90 -16.77 7.13
CA VAL A 351 7.48 -16.87 7.52
C VAL A 351 6.97 -18.31 7.66
N TYR A 352 7.85 -19.29 7.44
CA TYR A 352 7.51 -20.71 7.52
C TYR A 352 7.97 -21.31 8.84
N THR A 353 7.10 -22.09 9.47
CA THR A 353 7.53 -23.01 10.53
C THR A 353 8.23 -24.22 9.94
N LYS A 354 9.19 -24.80 10.68
CA LYS A 354 9.92 -26.01 10.26
C LYS A 354 9.00 -27.19 9.99
N ASP A 355 7.88 -27.30 10.71
CA ASP A 355 6.88 -28.34 10.49
C ASP A 355 6.23 -28.30 9.10
N HIS A 356 6.30 -27.16 8.41
CA HIS A 356 5.65 -26.94 7.11
C HIS A 356 6.64 -26.86 5.95
N LEU A 357 7.93 -27.06 6.23
CA LEU A 357 9.00 -27.13 5.26
C LEU A 357 9.42 -28.58 5.08
N PHE A 358 9.46 -29.02 3.83
CA PHE A 358 9.84 -30.37 3.46
C PHE A 358 11.06 -30.35 2.55
N GLN A 359 11.85 -31.41 2.59
CA GLN A 359 12.86 -31.65 1.54
C GLN A 359 12.13 -32.14 0.29
N LYS A 360 12.55 -31.75 -0.91
CA LYS A 360 11.91 -32.22 -2.16
C LYS A 360 11.87 -33.76 -2.31
N ASP A 361 12.88 -34.44 -1.76
CA ASP A 361 12.97 -35.91 -1.78
C ASP A 361 12.00 -36.58 -0.77
N SER A 362 11.37 -35.79 0.11
CA SER A 362 10.41 -36.20 1.14
C SER A 362 8.96 -35.87 0.77
N VAL A 363 8.60 -35.93 -0.53
CA VAL A 363 7.22 -35.66 -1.00
C VAL A 363 6.15 -36.51 -0.28
N THR A 364 6.51 -37.73 0.15
CA THR A 364 5.61 -38.60 0.92
C THR A 364 5.18 -37.98 2.24
N ASP A 365 6.08 -37.26 2.90
CA ASP A 365 5.79 -36.63 4.20
C ASP A 365 4.82 -35.45 4.01
N LEU A 366 4.97 -34.69 2.92
CA LEU A 366 4.03 -33.63 2.54
C LEU A 366 2.65 -34.21 2.18
N LEU A 367 2.59 -35.33 1.46
CA LEU A 367 1.34 -36.02 1.12
C LEU A 367 0.61 -36.50 2.39
N ASP A 368 1.35 -37.11 3.31
CA ASP A 368 0.81 -37.59 4.58
C ASP A 368 0.29 -36.43 5.44
N GLU A 369 0.97 -35.28 5.43
CA GLU A 369 0.51 -34.07 6.11
C GLU A 369 -0.76 -33.52 5.47
N LEU A 370 -0.77 -33.29 4.15
CA LEU A 370 -1.92 -32.71 3.44
C LEU A 370 -3.18 -33.59 3.56
N SER A 371 -3.04 -34.91 3.45
CA SER A 371 -4.18 -35.83 3.55
C SER A 371 -4.83 -35.83 4.94
N GLN A 372 -4.08 -35.50 5.99
CA GLN A 372 -4.60 -35.43 7.35
C GLN A 372 -5.38 -34.14 7.65
N LEU A 373 -5.27 -33.10 6.82
CA LEU A 373 -5.95 -31.82 7.05
C LEU A 373 -7.47 -31.89 6.91
N GLU A 374 -8.02 -32.97 6.35
CA GLU A 374 -9.47 -33.20 6.39
C GLU A 374 -10.01 -33.41 7.81
N ASP A 375 -9.16 -33.84 8.76
CA ASP A 375 -9.50 -33.85 10.19
C ASP A 375 -9.40 -32.41 10.74
N PRO A 376 -10.52 -31.80 11.21
CA PRO A 376 -10.52 -30.44 11.72
C PRO A 376 -9.50 -30.21 12.85
N LYS A 377 -9.18 -31.23 13.65
CA LYS A 377 -8.16 -31.12 14.71
C LYS A 377 -6.75 -31.02 14.14
N ARG A 378 -6.47 -31.76 13.07
CA ARG A 378 -5.18 -31.72 12.38
C ARG A 378 -5.00 -30.40 11.66
N TYR A 379 -6.03 -29.93 10.97
CA TYR A 379 -6.00 -28.64 10.30
C TYR A 379 -5.82 -27.47 11.28
N GLN A 380 -6.55 -27.47 12.41
CA GLN A 380 -6.34 -26.51 13.48
C GLN A 380 -4.91 -26.59 14.02
N SER A 381 -4.38 -27.79 14.24
CA SER A 381 -3.02 -27.97 14.72
C SER A 381 -1.96 -27.44 13.74
N ALA A 382 -2.15 -27.60 12.43
CA ALA A 382 -1.25 -27.06 11.42
C ALA A 382 -1.27 -25.52 11.44
N TYR A 383 -2.46 -24.92 11.49
CA TYR A 383 -2.58 -23.47 11.64
C TYR A 383 -1.94 -22.96 12.94
N ASP A 384 -2.15 -23.65 14.07
CA ASP A 384 -1.57 -23.25 15.35
C ASP A 384 -0.03 -23.31 15.31
N LYS A 385 0.56 -24.33 14.67
CA LYS A 385 2.02 -24.41 14.46
C LYS A 385 2.54 -23.23 13.65
N GLN A 386 1.84 -22.84 12.58
CA GLN A 386 2.18 -21.65 11.79
C GLN A 386 2.05 -20.38 12.62
N LYS A 387 0.96 -20.21 13.36
CA LYS A 387 0.71 -19.05 14.23
C LYS A 387 1.81 -18.84 15.27
N MET A 388 2.45 -19.90 15.74
CA MET A 388 3.56 -19.81 16.69
C MET A 388 4.85 -19.23 16.08
N HIS A 389 4.91 -19.01 14.76
CA HIS A 389 6.06 -18.38 14.12
C HIS A 389 6.21 -16.93 14.60
N PRO A 390 7.41 -16.51 15.07
CA PRO A 390 7.59 -15.21 15.74
C PRO A 390 7.33 -14.02 14.82
N THR A 391 7.36 -14.22 13.50
CA THR A 391 7.11 -13.16 12.50
C THR A 391 5.65 -13.03 12.08
N LEU A 392 4.76 -13.83 12.66
CA LEU A 392 3.32 -13.80 12.39
C LEU A 392 2.56 -13.33 13.62
N ALA A 393 1.45 -12.63 13.39
CA ALA A 393 0.56 -12.22 14.46
C ALA A 393 -0.87 -12.10 13.98
N THR A 394 -1.79 -12.49 14.84
CA THR A 394 -3.23 -12.25 14.66
C THR A 394 -3.57 -10.77 14.80
N LYS A 395 -4.79 -10.42 14.40
CA LYS A 395 -5.33 -9.05 14.50
C LYS A 395 -5.26 -8.52 15.93
N GLU A 396 -5.59 -9.35 16.91
CA GLU A 396 -5.59 -9.01 18.34
C GLU A 396 -4.17 -8.80 18.88
N GLU A 397 -3.22 -9.62 18.43
CA GLU A 397 -1.80 -9.49 18.80
C GLU A 397 -1.20 -8.21 18.21
N LEU A 398 -1.44 -7.93 16.93
CA LEU A 398 -1.02 -6.68 16.29
C LEU A 398 -1.63 -5.45 16.98
N LYS A 399 -2.93 -5.47 17.28
CA LYS A 399 -3.60 -4.40 18.04
C LYS A 399 -2.93 -4.14 19.37
N ARG A 400 -2.61 -5.20 20.13
CA ARG A 400 -1.94 -5.09 21.42
C ARG A 400 -0.53 -4.50 21.26
N MET A 401 0.22 -4.91 20.25
CA MET A 401 1.56 -4.37 20.00
C MET A 401 1.51 -2.85 19.74
N VAL A 402 0.59 -2.39 18.90
CA VAL A 402 0.44 -0.95 18.65
C VAL A 402 -0.05 -0.21 19.89
N GLN A 403 -1.05 -0.72 20.60
CA GLN A 403 -1.54 -0.10 21.85
C GLN A 403 -0.48 -0.04 22.96
N MET A 404 0.35 -1.08 23.08
CA MET A 404 1.47 -1.08 24.03
C MET A 404 2.52 -0.03 23.65
N THR A 405 2.68 0.27 22.36
CA THR A 405 3.51 1.40 21.95
C THR A 405 2.87 2.74 22.28
N GLU A 406 1.54 2.89 22.17
CA GLU A 406 0.84 4.15 22.47
C GLU A 406 0.71 4.43 23.98
N ASN A 407 0.52 3.41 24.80
CA ASN A 407 0.36 3.55 26.25
C ASN A 407 1.69 3.87 26.96
N LYS A 408 1.93 5.17 27.14
CA LYS A 408 2.79 5.71 28.20
C LYS A 408 2.23 5.35 29.58
N GLU A 409 2.56 4.19 30.15
CA GLU A 409 2.77 4.11 31.61
C GLU A 409 3.83 3.04 31.90
N GLY A 410 5.04 3.50 32.22
CA GLY A 410 5.93 2.72 33.07
C GLY A 410 5.27 2.56 34.44
N LYS A 411 4.59 1.45 34.66
CA LYS A 411 4.31 0.89 35.98
C LYS A 411 4.40 -0.63 35.88
N LEU A 412 5.52 -1.13 36.40
CA LEU A 412 5.66 -2.50 36.92
C LEU A 412 4.69 -2.72 38.08
#